data_AF-A0A2B7YKJ1-F1
#
_entry.id   AF-A0A2B7YKJ1-F1
#
_cell.length_a   1.000
_cell.length_b   1.000
_cell.length_c   1.000
_cell.angle_alpha   90.00
_cell.angle_beta   90.00
_cell.angle_gamma   90.00
#
_symmetry.space_group_name_H-M   'P 1'
#
loop_
_entity.id
_entity.type
_entity.pdbx_description
1 polymer ?
#
loop_
_entity_poly.entity_id
_entity_poly.type
_entity_poly.pdbx_seq_one_letter_code
_entity_poly.pdbx_strand_id
1 'polypeptide(L)'
;MQMGSELKPPFSIPIHLSSRPPSLLHVEESPTTPDSTATSPDSQNATDSAAASTSLLSTPVLESLPTIARKKNDHHVFLVSSDIHTFVERDLDVSRLNRVHGYLWMAGRPLNARPLHRQKMMGYDIIITEQADLHLLKFSNKLLVKPLPRYILDHQFWREYICGSTDLHKSACGLLLSYIWLICSPVDMRIAHDTGLLPKTLDWKFWKPFVTDVLTHIDANALNQVNQRYHFGELRLGRVNTIYRARFLFTHFIRGYLYGYNRYSIWFERNFSWLLGVFVYLSVILSAMQVATSVPPLDEHPTFQKVEYGFVIFSIVLVVAFLVLVALVCTWIFVYNMFKAILHYRSMRLEREELTRRTKDQGKEP
;
A
#
# COMPACT_ATOMS: atom_id res chain seq x y z
N MET A 1 -1.60 -36.28 -6.52
CA MET A 1 -1.07 -35.13 -5.75
C MET A 1 0.13 -34.58 -6.52
N GLN A 2 -0.04 -33.51 -7.29
CA GLN A 2 1.09 -32.86 -7.95
C GLN A 2 1.99 -32.27 -6.86
N MET A 3 3.24 -32.71 -6.78
CA MET A 3 4.27 -32.01 -6.04
C MET A 3 4.29 -30.57 -6.55
N GLY A 4 3.90 -29.62 -5.71
CA GLY A 4 3.98 -28.20 -6.06
C GLY A 4 5.43 -27.88 -6.38
N SER A 5 5.69 -27.35 -7.58
CA SER A 5 7.02 -26.88 -7.96
C SER A 5 7.55 -25.95 -6.88
N GLU A 6 8.74 -26.25 -6.35
CA GLU A 6 9.39 -25.44 -5.33
C GLU A 6 9.52 -23.98 -5.82
N LEU A 7 9.01 -23.03 -5.02
CA LEU A 7 9.07 -21.62 -5.36
C LEU A 7 10.52 -21.14 -5.27
N LYS A 8 10.98 -20.44 -6.31
CA LYS A 8 12.35 -19.92 -6.41
C LYS A 8 12.35 -18.39 -6.53
N PRO A 9 13.43 -17.72 -6.11
CA PRO A 9 13.61 -16.30 -6.37
C PRO A 9 13.53 -16.03 -7.89
N PRO A 10 12.94 -14.91 -8.33
CA PRO A 10 12.72 -14.63 -9.74
C PRO A 10 13.97 -14.06 -10.43
N PHE A 11 15.16 -14.37 -9.95
CA PHE A 11 16.45 -13.94 -10.50
C PHE A 11 17.55 -14.84 -9.95
N SER A 12 18.67 -14.87 -10.64
CA SER A 12 19.88 -15.59 -10.27
C SER A 12 20.66 -14.83 -9.19
N ILE A 13 21.53 -15.52 -8.45
CA ILE A 13 22.39 -14.89 -7.44
C ILE A 13 23.23 -13.79 -8.10
N PRO A 14 23.14 -12.52 -7.67
CA PRO A 14 23.90 -11.43 -8.29
C PRO A 14 25.40 -11.67 -8.15
N ILE A 15 26.10 -11.79 -9.28
CA ILE A 15 27.55 -12.07 -9.36
C ILE A 15 28.40 -11.02 -8.60
N HIS A 16 27.87 -9.82 -8.36
CA HIS A 16 28.57 -8.70 -7.71
C HIS A 16 28.61 -8.72 -6.17
N LEU A 17 27.96 -9.67 -5.49
CA LEU A 17 28.15 -9.91 -4.05
C LEU A 17 29.17 -11.04 -3.77
N SER A 18 29.73 -11.65 -4.83
CA SER A 18 30.74 -12.73 -4.74
C SER A 18 32.17 -12.21 -4.57
N SER A 19 32.44 -10.91 -4.79
CA SER A 19 33.79 -10.38 -4.62
C SER A 19 34.11 -10.15 -3.14
N ARG A 20 34.67 -11.21 -2.53
CA ARG A 20 35.62 -11.11 -1.42
C ARG A 20 36.53 -9.88 -1.62
N PRO A 21 36.75 -9.00 -0.62
CA PRO A 21 37.73 -7.94 -0.80
C PRO A 21 39.10 -8.57 -1.10
N PRO A 22 39.89 -8.03 -2.05
CA PRO A 22 41.24 -8.49 -2.24
C PRO A 22 42.01 -8.17 -0.96
N SER A 23 42.33 -9.21 -0.19
CA SER A 23 43.36 -9.12 0.84
C SER A 23 44.60 -8.54 0.18
N LEU A 24 45.08 -7.44 0.75
CA LEU A 24 46.24 -6.69 0.31
C LEU A 24 47.40 -7.62 -0.08
N LEU A 25 47.94 -7.36 -1.27
CA LEU A 25 49.22 -7.86 -1.74
C LEU A 25 50.29 -7.61 -0.67
N HIS A 26 50.78 -8.67 -0.02
CA HIS A 26 52.12 -8.69 0.53
C HIS A 26 53.02 -9.48 -0.41
N VAL A 27 54.02 -8.76 -0.92
CA VAL A 27 55.13 -9.21 -1.74
C VAL A 27 56.11 -10.04 -0.89
N GLU A 28 56.53 -11.18 -1.47
CA GLU A 28 57.75 -12.00 -1.26
C GLU A 28 58.33 -12.24 0.15
N GLU A 29 58.42 -13.52 0.56
CA GLU A 29 59.63 -14.35 0.42
C GLU A 29 59.37 -15.81 0.86
N SER A 30 59.89 -16.77 0.09
CA SER A 30 60.16 -18.18 0.46
C SER A 30 61.69 -18.35 0.58
N PRO A 31 62.28 -19.32 1.33
CA PRO A 31 61.95 -20.76 1.35
C PRO A 31 61.98 -21.37 2.78
N THR A 32 61.58 -22.60 3.14
CA THR A 32 61.93 -23.95 2.65
C THR A 32 61.09 -24.98 3.46
N THR A 33 60.69 -26.10 2.84
CA THR A 33 59.99 -27.29 3.40
C THR A 33 60.95 -28.28 4.11
N PRO A 34 60.51 -29.47 4.62
CA PRO A 34 59.19 -29.92 5.16
C PRO A 34 59.31 -30.72 6.49
N ASP A 35 58.20 -30.96 7.20
CA ASP A 35 57.94 -32.31 7.76
C ASP A 35 56.47 -32.55 8.21
N SER A 36 55.94 -33.71 7.79
CA SER A 36 55.00 -34.69 8.40
C SER A 36 54.10 -34.23 9.58
N THR A 37 52.80 -34.55 9.72
CA THR A 37 52.09 -35.84 9.60
C THR A 37 50.58 -35.64 9.86
N ALA A 38 49.74 -36.57 9.38
CA ALA A 38 48.27 -36.61 9.47
C ALA A 38 47.68 -36.78 10.89
N THR A 39 46.40 -36.39 11.09
CA THR A 39 45.29 -37.21 11.68
C THR A 39 44.00 -36.37 11.81
N SER A 40 42.86 -36.92 11.37
CA SER A 40 41.47 -36.61 11.78
C SER A 40 40.80 -37.96 12.14
N PRO A 41 39.55 -38.07 12.66
CA PRO A 41 38.53 -37.05 13.01
C PRO A 41 37.77 -37.33 14.35
N ASP A 42 36.62 -36.64 14.52
CA ASP A 42 35.43 -36.93 15.37
C ASP A 42 35.22 -36.18 16.70
N SER A 43 34.25 -35.26 16.73
CA SER A 43 32.87 -35.51 17.25
C SER A 43 32.08 -34.21 17.47
N GLN A 44 30.85 -34.21 16.97
CA GLN A 44 29.85 -33.12 17.01
C GLN A 44 28.99 -33.19 18.29
N ASN A 45 28.49 -32.04 18.76
CA ASN A 45 27.21 -31.90 19.50
C ASN A 45 26.74 -30.44 19.31
N ALA A 46 25.76 -30.16 18.44
CA ALA A 46 24.31 -30.28 18.67
C ALA A 46 23.70 -29.14 19.52
N THR A 47 23.83 -27.87 19.06
CA THR A 47 22.92 -26.77 19.46
C THR A 47 22.75 -25.64 18.43
N ASP A 48 23.27 -25.76 17.20
CA ASP A 48 23.43 -24.62 16.28
C ASP A 48 22.32 -24.41 15.22
N SER A 49 21.20 -25.13 15.30
CA SER A 49 20.24 -25.12 14.19
C SER A 49 19.46 -23.80 14.01
N ALA A 50 19.37 -22.94 15.03
CA ALA A 50 18.69 -21.64 14.92
C ALA A 50 19.65 -20.49 14.59
N ALA A 51 20.91 -20.57 15.05
CA ALA A 51 21.94 -19.56 14.77
C ALA A 51 22.55 -19.72 13.37
N ALA A 52 22.59 -20.95 12.85
CA ALA A 52 23.15 -21.23 11.53
C ALA A 52 22.33 -20.61 10.39
N SER A 53 21.00 -20.55 10.49
CA SER A 53 20.15 -19.89 9.48
C SER A 53 20.41 -18.39 9.39
N THR A 54 20.60 -17.74 10.55
CA THR A 54 20.90 -16.30 10.62
C THR A 54 22.28 -15.94 10.08
N SER A 55 23.25 -16.87 10.13
CA SER A 55 24.64 -16.63 9.68
C SER A 55 24.84 -16.52 8.17
N LEU A 56 23.87 -16.96 7.36
CA LEU A 56 23.98 -16.92 5.89
C LEU A 56 23.39 -15.63 5.30
N LEU A 57 22.42 -14.99 5.96
CA LEU A 57 21.88 -13.72 5.46
C LEU A 57 22.96 -12.63 5.54
N SER A 58 23.11 -11.87 4.45
CA SER A 58 23.97 -10.70 4.48
C SER A 58 23.52 -9.76 5.60
N THR A 59 24.37 -9.56 6.60
CA THR A 59 24.24 -8.56 7.68
C THR A 59 23.61 -7.24 7.23
N PRO A 60 24.01 -6.62 6.09
CA PRO A 60 23.42 -5.36 5.65
C PRO A 60 21.93 -5.42 5.25
N VAL A 61 21.39 -6.58 4.90
CA VAL A 61 19.96 -6.74 4.57
C VAL A 61 19.14 -6.75 5.86
N LEU A 62 19.57 -7.54 6.85
CA LEU A 62 18.94 -7.61 8.16
C LEU A 62 19.02 -6.26 8.90
N GLU A 63 20.15 -5.56 8.80
CA GLU A 63 20.34 -4.21 9.35
C GLU A 63 19.44 -3.16 8.69
N SER A 64 18.99 -3.39 7.45
CA SER A 64 18.09 -2.47 6.76
C SER A 64 16.62 -2.63 7.16
N LEU A 65 16.27 -3.70 7.89
CA LEU A 65 14.92 -3.91 8.37
C LEU A 65 14.56 -2.91 9.47
N PRO A 66 13.29 -2.50 9.57
CA PRO A 66 12.87 -1.61 10.64
C PRO A 66 13.03 -2.31 12.00
N THR A 67 13.36 -1.55 13.04
CA THR A 67 13.55 -2.11 14.40
C THR A 67 12.26 -2.71 14.95
N ILE A 68 11.13 -2.04 14.70
CA ILE A 68 9.83 -2.42 15.24
C ILE A 68 8.78 -2.53 14.14
N ALA A 69 7.87 -3.48 14.32
CA ALA A 69 6.67 -3.62 13.52
C ALA A 69 5.44 -3.71 14.43
N ARG A 70 4.28 -3.51 13.82
CA ARG A 70 2.97 -3.61 14.48
C ARG A 70 2.19 -4.73 13.85
N LYS A 71 1.55 -5.56 14.65
CA LYS A 71 0.69 -6.63 14.16
C LYS A 71 -0.54 -6.05 13.45
N LYS A 72 -1.07 -6.76 12.45
CA LYS A 72 -2.19 -6.30 11.64
C LYS A 72 -3.44 -6.11 12.50
N ASN A 73 -4.07 -4.94 12.40
CA ASN A 73 -5.24 -4.53 13.18
C ASN A 73 -5.05 -4.51 14.70
N ASP A 74 -3.79 -4.51 15.15
CA ASP A 74 -3.43 -4.52 16.57
C ASP A 74 -2.39 -3.41 16.81
N HIS A 75 -2.41 -2.85 18.02
CA HIS A 75 -1.42 -1.88 18.48
C HIS A 75 -0.19 -2.55 19.10
N HIS A 76 -0.19 -3.88 19.23
CA HIS A 76 0.95 -4.64 19.70
C HIS A 76 2.17 -4.43 18.79
N VAL A 77 3.26 -4.02 19.43
CA VAL A 77 4.55 -3.75 18.81
C VAL A 77 5.46 -4.93 19.11
N PHE A 78 6.16 -5.41 18.08
CA PHE A 78 7.18 -6.45 18.22
C PHE A 78 8.48 -6.03 17.55
N LEU A 79 9.60 -6.61 18.00
CA LEU A 79 10.90 -6.44 17.37
C LEU A 79 10.93 -7.28 16.09
N VAL A 80 11.30 -6.65 14.96
CA VAL A 80 11.30 -7.35 13.66
C VAL A 80 12.32 -8.48 13.64
N SER A 81 13.46 -8.30 14.33
CA SER A 81 14.47 -9.35 14.47
C SER A 81 13.94 -10.61 15.14
N SER A 82 12.88 -10.51 15.96
CA SER A 82 12.26 -11.66 16.61
C SER A 82 11.27 -12.41 15.73
N ASP A 83 10.65 -11.73 14.75
CA ASP A 83 9.64 -12.32 13.86
C ASP A 83 9.65 -11.63 12.49
N ILE A 84 10.61 -12.02 11.65
CA ILE A 84 10.77 -11.48 10.30
C ILE A 84 9.61 -11.93 9.40
N HIS A 85 9.11 -13.15 9.56
CA HIS A 85 8.01 -13.68 8.74
C HIS A 85 6.75 -12.82 8.84
N THR A 86 6.28 -12.54 10.07
CA THR A 86 5.10 -11.69 10.27
C THR A 86 5.33 -10.27 9.77
N PHE A 87 6.56 -9.75 9.88
CA PHE A 87 6.90 -8.45 9.31
C PHE A 87 6.75 -8.45 7.78
N VAL A 88 7.36 -9.41 7.07
CA VAL A 88 7.37 -9.47 5.60
C VAL A 88 5.97 -9.69 5.04
N GLU A 89 5.19 -10.59 5.65
CA GLU A 89 3.78 -10.82 5.27
C GLU A 89 2.95 -9.54 5.33
N ARG A 90 3.15 -8.74 6.38
CA ARG A 90 2.46 -7.46 6.56
C ARG A 90 2.99 -6.40 5.61
N ASP A 91 4.30 -6.33 5.40
CA ASP A 91 4.93 -5.29 4.57
C ASP A 91 4.51 -5.40 3.10
N LEU A 92 4.33 -6.63 2.62
CA LEU A 92 3.89 -6.96 1.26
C LEU A 92 2.37 -7.23 1.15
N ASP A 93 1.60 -6.98 2.22
CA ASP A 93 0.17 -7.26 2.23
C ASP A 93 -0.60 -6.36 1.26
N VAL A 94 -1.22 -6.97 0.25
CA VAL A 94 -2.14 -6.32 -0.70
C VAL A 94 -3.56 -6.89 -0.63
N SER A 95 -3.87 -7.69 0.39
CA SER A 95 -5.15 -8.39 0.57
C SER A 95 -6.36 -7.45 0.50
N ARG A 96 -6.21 -6.22 1.00
CA ARG A 96 -7.28 -5.22 0.96
C ARG A 96 -7.75 -4.95 -0.48
N LEU A 97 -6.84 -4.86 -1.43
CA LEU A 97 -7.21 -4.61 -2.82
C LEU A 97 -7.71 -5.85 -3.54
N ASN A 98 -7.16 -7.01 -3.18
CA ASN A 98 -7.62 -8.28 -3.71
C ASN A 98 -9.11 -8.52 -3.42
N ARG A 99 -9.60 -8.10 -2.24
CA ARG A 99 -11.02 -8.17 -1.89
C ARG A 99 -11.95 -7.39 -2.82
N VAL A 100 -11.44 -6.40 -3.55
CA VAL A 100 -12.22 -5.58 -4.49
C VAL A 100 -11.70 -5.68 -5.92
N HIS A 101 -10.88 -6.70 -6.22
CA HIS A 101 -10.21 -6.85 -7.51
C HIS A 101 -11.17 -6.75 -8.71
N GLY A 102 -12.32 -7.44 -8.62
CA GLY A 102 -13.35 -7.43 -9.68
C GLY A 102 -13.97 -6.06 -9.97
N TYR A 103 -13.73 -5.04 -9.14
CA TYR A 103 -14.19 -3.67 -9.34
C TYR A 103 -13.06 -2.69 -9.72
N LEU A 104 -11.80 -3.13 -9.71
CA LEU A 104 -10.64 -2.26 -9.96
C LEU A 104 -10.60 -1.68 -11.37
N TRP A 105 -11.30 -2.29 -12.33
CA TRP A 105 -11.49 -1.73 -13.67
C TRP A 105 -12.12 -0.34 -13.66
N MET A 106 -12.94 -0.01 -12.65
CA MET A 106 -13.45 1.35 -12.48
C MET A 106 -12.35 2.30 -12.03
N ALA A 107 -11.37 1.85 -11.27
CA ALA A 107 -10.31 2.68 -10.69
C ALA A 107 -9.11 2.89 -11.63
N GLY A 108 -8.87 1.99 -12.57
CA GLY A 108 -7.86 2.14 -13.62
C GLY A 108 -7.93 1.02 -14.65
N ARG A 109 -7.12 1.16 -15.70
CA ARG A 109 -7.04 0.15 -16.77
C ARG A 109 -6.00 -0.90 -16.38
N PRO A 110 -6.16 -2.17 -16.78
CA PRO A 110 -5.16 -3.22 -16.57
C PRO A 110 -3.98 -2.98 -17.54
N LEU A 111 -3.17 -1.98 -17.23
CA LEU A 111 -2.01 -1.56 -17.99
C LEU A 111 -0.82 -1.43 -17.03
N ASN A 112 0.37 -1.63 -17.57
CA ASN A 112 1.63 -1.43 -16.88
C ASN A 112 1.73 0.00 -16.32
N ALA A 113 2.46 0.16 -15.22
CA ALA A 113 2.73 1.49 -14.67
C ALA A 113 3.54 2.32 -15.67
N ARG A 114 3.30 3.63 -15.73
CA ARG A 114 4.10 4.51 -16.59
C ARG A 114 5.45 4.80 -15.94
N PRO A 115 6.52 4.97 -16.72
CA PRO A 115 7.84 5.32 -16.21
C PRO A 115 7.85 6.62 -15.39
N LEU A 116 8.80 6.76 -14.46
CA LEU A 116 8.87 7.88 -13.53
C LEU A 116 8.99 9.26 -14.21
N HIS A 117 9.79 9.38 -15.27
CA HIS A 117 9.91 10.61 -16.06
C HIS A 117 8.56 11.03 -16.63
N ARG A 118 7.75 10.06 -17.08
CA ARG A 118 6.41 10.32 -17.60
C ARG A 118 5.45 10.74 -16.48
N GLN A 119 5.59 10.20 -15.27
CA GLN A 119 4.83 10.67 -14.11
C GLN A 119 5.11 12.14 -13.83
N LYS A 120 6.40 12.51 -13.81
CA LYS A 120 6.85 13.90 -13.61
C LYS A 120 6.35 14.82 -14.71
N MET A 121 6.43 14.40 -15.98
CA MET A 121 5.89 15.15 -17.13
C MET A 121 4.38 15.41 -16.99
N MET A 122 3.62 14.47 -16.43
CA MET A 122 2.19 14.63 -16.15
C MET A 122 1.89 15.46 -14.89
N GLY A 123 2.91 16.06 -14.25
CA GLY A 123 2.77 16.90 -13.07
C GLY A 123 2.54 16.14 -11.76
N TYR A 124 2.89 14.84 -11.70
CA TYR A 124 2.78 14.07 -10.46
C TYR A 124 3.98 14.27 -9.53
N ASP A 125 3.68 14.57 -8.27
CA ASP A 125 4.61 14.46 -7.15
C ASP A 125 4.64 13.01 -6.65
N ILE A 126 5.85 12.48 -6.45
CA ILE A 126 6.06 11.14 -5.89
C ILE A 126 6.05 11.28 -4.36
N ILE A 127 5.19 10.51 -3.69
CA ILE A 127 5.09 10.47 -2.23
C ILE A 127 5.40 9.06 -1.76
N ILE A 128 6.34 8.95 -0.82
CA ILE A 128 6.75 7.70 -0.21
C ILE A 128 5.63 7.14 0.68
N THR A 129 5.41 5.83 0.61
CA THR A 129 4.53 5.10 1.52
C THR A 129 5.14 3.74 1.88
N GLU A 130 5.09 3.32 3.14
CA GLU A 130 5.57 1.97 3.49
C GLU A 130 4.55 0.87 3.21
N GLN A 131 3.30 1.20 2.87
CA GLN A 131 2.25 0.19 2.65
C GLN A 131 2.25 -0.29 1.19
N ALA A 132 2.42 -1.59 0.97
CA ALA A 132 2.37 -2.19 -0.37
C ALA A 132 1.01 -1.99 -1.07
N ASP A 133 -0.08 -2.02 -0.30
CA ASP A 133 -1.43 -1.81 -0.82
C ASP A 133 -1.71 -0.35 -1.26
N LEU A 134 -0.84 0.60 -0.92
CA LEU A 134 -0.90 1.99 -1.38
C LEU A 134 0.03 2.25 -2.58
N HIS A 135 0.94 1.32 -2.87
CA HIS A 135 1.86 1.43 -4.00
C HIS A 135 1.09 1.60 -5.32
N LEU A 136 1.50 2.59 -6.10
CA LEU A 136 0.90 3.05 -7.37
C LEU A 136 -0.53 3.59 -7.31
N LEU A 137 -0.95 4.09 -6.14
CA LEU A 137 -2.20 4.83 -6.02
C LEU A 137 -2.02 6.33 -6.30
N LYS A 138 -2.86 6.83 -7.21
CA LYS A 138 -2.91 8.25 -7.60
C LYS A 138 -4.02 8.99 -6.87
N PHE A 139 -3.71 10.15 -6.32
CA PHE A 139 -4.70 11.08 -5.79
C PHE A 139 -4.31 12.52 -6.11
N SER A 140 -5.24 13.29 -6.70
CA SER A 140 -4.95 14.63 -7.22
C SER A 140 -3.70 14.61 -8.13
N ASN A 141 -2.66 15.36 -7.82
CA ASN A 141 -1.37 15.41 -8.51
C ASN A 141 -0.28 14.58 -7.79
N LYS A 142 -0.66 13.57 -7.01
CA LYS A 142 0.27 12.79 -6.18
C LYS A 142 0.21 11.31 -6.53
N LEU A 143 1.37 10.68 -6.60
CA LEU A 143 1.54 9.24 -6.81
C LEU A 143 2.20 8.64 -5.56
N LEU A 144 1.49 7.74 -4.89
CA LEU A 144 2.01 7.00 -3.76
C LEU A 144 2.90 5.85 -4.27
N VAL A 145 4.14 5.79 -3.81
CA VAL A 145 5.09 4.74 -4.21
C VAL A 145 5.79 4.21 -2.95
N LYS A 146 5.72 2.90 -2.76
CA LYS A 146 6.55 2.20 -1.77
C LYS A 146 7.99 2.09 -2.25
N PRO A 147 9.00 2.60 -1.50
CA PRO A 147 10.41 2.42 -1.80
C PRO A 147 10.76 0.95 -1.96
N LEU A 148 11.72 0.64 -2.84
CA LEU A 148 12.10 -0.75 -3.09
C LEU A 148 12.88 -1.27 -1.89
N PRO A 149 12.34 -2.22 -1.11
CA PRO A 149 13.03 -2.73 0.06
C PRO A 149 14.29 -3.49 -0.37
N ARG A 150 15.40 -3.34 0.37
CA ARG A 150 16.66 -4.02 0.03
C ARG A 150 16.52 -5.54 0.02
N TYR A 151 15.72 -6.08 0.93
CA TYR A 151 15.49 -7.52 1.03
C TYR A 151 14.81 -8.12 -0.22
N ILE A 152 14.10 -7.32 -1.03
CA ILE A 152 13.53 -7.78 -2.32
C ILE A 152 14.63 -8.03 -3.36
N LEU A 153 15.81 -7.44 -3.19
CA LEU A 153 16.95 -7.62 -4.10
C LEU A 153 17.91 -8.73 -3.64
N ASP A 154 17.68 -9.31 -2.46
CA ASP A 154 18.55 -10.33 -1.87
C ASP A 154 18.03 -11.74 -2.13
N HIS A 155 18.78 -12.52 -2.91
CA HIS A 155 18.35 -13.86 -3.31
C HIS A 155 18.12 -14.80 -2.12
N GLN A 156 18.92 -14.70 -1.05
CA GLN A 156 18.76 -15.58 0.10
C GLN A 156 17.52 -15.23 0.92
N PHE A 157 17.25 -13.95 1.12
CA PHE A 157 16.06 -13.48 1.81
C PHE A 157 14.79 -14.02 1.15
N TRP A 158 14.77 -14.10 -0.19
CA TRP A 158 13.67 -14.75 -0.89
C TRP A 158 13.50 -16.21 -0.50
N ARG A 159 14.58 -17.00 -0.50
CA ARG A 159 14.52 -18.43 -0.15
C ARG A 159 14.01 -18.65 1.27
N GLU A 160 14.46 -17.82 2.21
CA GLU A 160 14.19 -18.00 3.63
C GLU A 160 12.82 -17.45 4.07
N TYR A 161 12.45 -16.25 3.61
CA TYR A 161 11.28 -15.53 4.12
C TYR A 161 10.14 -15.34 3.11
N ILE A 162 10.35 -15.53 1.80
CA ILE A 162 9.34 -15.24 0.77
C ILE A 162 8.83 -16.51 0.07
N CYS A 163 9.72 -17.39 -0.38
CA CYS A 163 9.39 -18.59 -1.16
C CYS A 163 8.58 -19.63 -0.38
N GLY A 164 8.46 -19.51 0.95
CA GLY A 164 7.59 -20.37 1.75
C GLY A 164 6.09 -20.17 1.51
N SER A 165 5.68 -19.06 0.87
CA SER A 165 4.28 -18.73 0.61
C SER A 165 4.06 -18.25 -0.82
N THR A 166 3.18 -18.92 -1.55
CA THR A 166 2.79 -18.55 -2.92
C THR A 166 2.23 -17.14 -3.01
N ASP A 167 1.39 -16.73 -2.04
CA ASP A 167 0.77 -15.41 -2.04
C ASP A 167 1.80 -14.32 -1.78
N LEU A 168 2.75 -14.58 -0.88
CA LEU A 168 3.84 -13.67 -0.56
C LEU A 168 4.80 -13.53 -1.74
N HIS A 169 5.19 -14.65 -2.35
CA HIS A 169 6.01 -14.71 -3.56
C HIS A 169 5.39 -13.90 -4.71
N LYS A 170 4.11 -14.12 -5.00
CA LYS A 170 3.37 -13.36 -6.02
C LYS A 170 3.32 -11.86 -5.72
N SER A 171 3.23 -11.47 -4.44
CA SER A 171 3.17 -10.07 -4.02
C SER A 171 4.54 -9.41 -4.16
N ALA A 172 5.62 -10.10 -3.76
CA ALA A 172 7.00 -9.66 -3.95
C ALA A 172 7.35 -9.53 -5.44
N CYS A 173 7.00 -10.52 -6.26
CA CYS A 173 7.19 -10.48 -7.72
C CYS A 173 6.45 -9.31 -8.35
N GLY A 174 5.22 -9.03 -7.91
CA GLY A 174 4.44 -7.89 -8.39
C GLY A 174 5.05 -6.53 -8.02
N LEU A 175 5.58 -6.39 -6.79
CA LEU A 175 6.32 -5.18 -6.39
C LEU A 175 7.61 -5.00 -7.18
N LEU A 176 8.32 -6.08 -7.50
CA LEU A 176 9.52 -6.01 -8.32
C LEU A 176 9.18 -5.59 -9.76
N LEU A 177 8.14 -6.21 -10.33
CA LEU A 177 7.66 -5.90 -11.68
C LEU A 177 7.18 -4.46 -11.81
N SER A 178 6.53 -3.91 -10.78
CA SER A 178 6.11 -2.50 -10.81
C SER A 178 7.29 -1.54 -10.91
N TYR A 179 8.42 -1.86 -10.28
CA TYR A 179 9.66 -1.09 -10.41
C TYR A 179 10.29 -1.21 -11.79
N ILE A 180 10.22 -2.38 -12.43
CA ILE A 180 10.66 -2.58 -13.82
C ILE A 180 9.89 -1.66 -14.78
N TRP A 181 8.59 -1.48 -14.54
CA TRP A 181 7.76 -0.53 -15.32
C TRP A 181 8.05 0.95 -15.01
N LEU A 182 8.42 1.26 -13.76
CA LEU A 182 8.73 2.62 -13.34
C LEU A 182 10.10 3.09 -13.85
N ILE A 183 11.08 2.18 -13.92
CA ILE A 183 12.49 2.49 -14.19
C ILE A 183 12.94 1.88 -15.51
N CYS A 184 12.54 2.52 -16.61
CA CYS A 184 12.85 2.05 -17.97
C CYS A 184 14.12 2.69 -18.57
N SER A 185 14.64 3.76 -17.97
CA SER A 185 15.79 4.51 -18.49
C SER A 185 16.70 5.05 -17.37
N PRO A 186 17.94 5.45 -17.68
CA PRO A 186 18.82 6.12 -16.70
C PRO A 186 18.22 7.41 -16.11
N VAL A 187 17.34 8.09 -16.86
CA VAL A 187 16.63 9.29 -16.37
C VAL A 187 15.62 8.90 -15.28
N ASP A 188 14.86 7.83 -15.50
CA ASP A 188 13.94 7.31 -14.48
C ASP A 188 14.69 6.89 -13.22
N MET A 189 15.84 6.26 -13.38
CA MET A 189 16.67 5.84 -12.26
C MET A 189 17.20 7.02 -11.44
N ARG A 190 17.63 8.10 -12.11
CA ARG A 190 17.99 9.35 -11.42
C ARG A 190 16.81 9.90 -10.61
N ILE A 191 15.62 9.95 -11.21
CA ILE A 191 14.39 10.38 -10.50
C ILE A 191 14.11 9.48 -9.30
N ALA A 192 14.30 8.16 -9.44
CA ALA A 192 14.12 7.21 -8.35
C ALA A 192 15.09 7.46 -7.19
N HIS A 193 16.36 7.80 -7.47
CA HIS A 193 17.32 8.19 -6.42
C HIS A 193 16.96 9.54 -5.79
N ASP A 194 16.63 10.54 -6.59
CA ASP A 194 16.27 11.90 -6.13
C ASP A 194 15.03 11.87 -5.21
N THR A 195 14.14 10.92 -5.44
CA THR A 195 12.92 10.72 -4.64
C THR A 195 13.05 9.67 -3.54
N GLY A 196 14.24 9.09 -3.35
CA GLY A 196 14.50 8.10 -2.29
C GLY A 196 13.81 6.75 -2.49
N LEU A 197 13.40 6.42 -3.72
CA LEU A 197 12.74 5.15 -4.04
C LEU A 197 13.71 3.97 -4.20
N LEU A 198 14.99 4.26 -4.46
CA LEU A 198 16.05 3.27 -4.61
C LEU A 198 17.23 3.59 -3.68
N PRO A 199 17.93 2.56 -3.14
CA PRO A 199 19.23 2.75 -2.51
C PRO A 199 20.22 3.42 -3.48
N LYS A 200 20.99 4.41 -3.00
CA LYS A 200 22.01 5.10 -3.81
C LYS A 200 23.15 4.20 -4.30
N THR A 201 23.29 3.02 -3.72
CA THR A 201 24.30 2.02 -4.08
C THR A 201 23.97 1.26 -5.37
N LEU A 202 22.72 1.35 -5.83
CA LEU A 202 22.24 0.61 -6.98
C LEU A 202 22.37 1.50 -8.21
N ASP A 203 23.21 1.11 -9.18
CA ASP A 203 23.47 1.86 -10.40
C ASP A 203 22.82 1.24 -11.64
N TRP A 204 22.71 2.00 -12.73
CA TRP A 204 22.13 1.51 -13.99
C TRP A 204 22.87 0.29 -14.56
N LYS A 205 24.19 0.22 -14.33
CA LYS A 205 25.04 -0.93 -14.70
C LYS A 205 24.62 -2.23 -14.01
N PHE A 206 24.08 -2.14 -12.79
CA PHE A 206 23.50 -3.26 -12.06
C PHE A 206 22.04 -3.49 -12.47
N TRP A 207 21.23 -2.41 -12.53
CA TRP A 207 19.80 -2.49 -12.78
C TRP A 207 19.48 -3.16 -14.12
N LYS A 208 20.17 -2.79 -15.21
CA LYS A 208 19.86 -3.32 -16.55
C LYS A 208 20.04 -4.85 -16.65
N PRO A 209 21.19 -5.44 -16.29
CA PRO A 209 21.34 -6.90 -16.27
C PRO A 209 20.37 -7.60 -15.30
N PHE A 210 20.15 -7.01 -14.12
CA PHE A 210 19.23 -7.55 -13.12
C PHE A 210 17.80 -7.65 -13.67
N VAL A 211 17.29 -6.59 -14.31
CA VAL A 211 15.95 -6.61 -14.93
C VAL A 211 15.88 -7.65 -16.05
N THR A 212 16.92 -7.78 -16.88
CA THR A 212 16.97 -8.82 -17.92
C THR A 212 16.80 -10.21 -17.33
N ASP A 213 17.53 -10.52 -16.25
CA ASP A 213 17.45 -11.80 -15.55
C ASP A 213 16.06 -12.02 -14.91
N VAL A 214 15.50 -10.99 -14.28
CA VAL A 214 14.14 -11.06 -13.71
C VAL A 214 13.07 -11.40 -14.75
N LEU A 215 13.16 -10.78 -15.93
CA LEU A 215 12.21 -11.01 -17.02
C LEU A 215 12.34 -12.37 -17.70
N THR A 216 13.39 -13.16 -17.40
CA THR A 216 13.44 -14.58 -17.80
C THR A 216 12.57 -15.47 -16.92
N HIS A 217 12.26 -15.02 -15.70
CA HIS A 217 11.49 -15.77 -14.70
C HIS A 217 10.05 -15.24 -14.55
N ILE A 218 9.84 -13.93 -14.76
CA ILE A 218 8.52 -13.27 -14.67
C ILE A 218 8.09 -12.83 -16.06
N ASP A 219 6.94 -13.32 -16.51
CA ASP A 219 6.31 -12.84 -17.74
C ASP A 219 5.57 -11.52 -17.49
N ALA A 220 6.19 -10.43 -17.95
CA ALA A 220 5.66 -9.07 -17.81
C ALA A 220 4.35 -8.82 -18.61
N ASN A 221 3.95 -9.75 -19.49
CA ASN A 221 2.73 -9.65 -20.28
C ASN A 221 1.63 -10.58 -19.76
N ALA A 222 1.97 -11.81 -19.37
CA ALA A 222 0.99 -12.79 -18.89
C ALA A 222 0.56 -12.56 -17.43
N LEU A 223 1.46 -12.02 -16.58
CA LEU A 223 1.19 -11.63 -15.19
C LEU A 223 0.63 -12.75 -14.27
N ASN A 224 0.76 -14.01 -14.65
CA ASN A 224 0.28 -15.16 -13.87
C ASN A 224 1.16 -15.44 -12.64
N GLN A 225 2.42 -15.00 -12.66
CA GLN A 225 3.38 -15.14 -11.55
C GLN A 225 3.28 -14.00 -10.53
N VAL A 226 2.46 -12.98 -10.75
CA VAL A 226 2.31 -11.84 -9.84
C VAL A 226 0.94 -11.80 -9.19
N ASN A 227 0.84 -11.10 -8.06
CA ASN A 227 -0.42 -10.93 -7.37
C ASN A 227 -1.39 -10.11 -8.24
N GLN A 228 -2.67 -10.48 -8.28
CA GLN A 228 -3.73 -9.86 -9.08
C GLN A 228 -3.85 -8.34 -8.89
N ARG A 229 -3.40 -7.79 -7.75
CA ARG A 229 -3.27 -6.34 -7.58
C ARG A 229 -2.41 -5.71 -8.69
N TYR A 230 -1.28 -6.31 -9.02
CA TYR A 230 -0.32 -5.77 -9.98
C TYR A 230 -0.73 -5.99 -11.44
N HIS A 231 -1.87 -6.63 -11.72
CA HIS A 231 -2.49 -6.59 -13.05
C HIS A 231 -2.91 -5.17 -13.45
N PHE A 232 -3.08 -4.31 -12.46
CA PHE A 232 -3.27 -2.88 -12.63
C PHE A 232 -2.02 -2.16 -12.15
N GLY A 233 -1.31 -1.46 -13.05
CA GLY A 233 -0.21 -0.59 -12.66
C GLY A 233 -0.71 0.56 -11.80
N GLU A 234 -1.29 1.59 -12.44
CA GLU A 234 -1.76 2.78 -11.74
C GLU A 234 -3.26 2.73 -11.45
N LEU A 235 -3.64 2.98 -10.20
CA LEU A 235 -5.04 3.03 -9.80
C LEU A 235 -5.39 4.38 -9.16
N ARG A 236 -6.56 4.92 -9.47
CA ARG A 236 -7.04 6.19 -8.90
C ARG A 236 -7.61 5.95 -7.52
N LEU A 237 -6.96 6.46 -6.48
CA LEU A 237 -7.38 6.32 -5.09
C LEU A 237 -8.81 6.83 -4.86
N GLY A 238 -9.20 7.93 -5.51
CA GLY A 238 -10.56 8.47 -5.40
C GLY A 238 -11.63 7.45 -5.81
N ARG A 239 -11.37 6.67 -6.86
CA ARG A 239 -12.28 5.62 -7.34
C ARG A 239 -12.21 4.36 -6.48
N VAL A 240 -11.01 3.99 -6.00
CA VAL A 240 -10.86 2.90 -5.01
C VAL A 240 -11.65 3.23 -3.73
N ASN A 241 -11.61 4.49 -3.27
CA ASN A 241 -12.42 4.98 -2.16
C ASN A 241 -13.92 4.81 -2.44
N THR A 242 -14.40 5.19 -3.63
CA THR A 242 -15.81 4.98 -4.02
C THR A 242 -16.21 3.50 -4.00
N ILE A 243 -15.37 2.62 -4.57
CA ILE A 243 -15.61 1.17 -4.55
C ILE A 243 -15.73 0.66 -3.12
N TYR A 244 -14.80 1.07 -2.24
CA TYR A 244 -14.80 0.67 -0.84
C TYR A 244 -16.03 1.18 -0.09
N ARG A 245 -16.45 2.42 -0.35
CA ARG A 245 -17.65 3.01 0.25
C ARG A 245 -18.92 2.29 -0.19
N ALA A 246 -19.02 1.93 -1.47
CA ALA A 246 -20.18 1.21 -2.00
C ALA A 246 -20.22 -0.25 -1.49
N ARG A 247 -19.09 -0.97 -1.58
CA ARG A 247 -19.02 -2.39 -1.24
C ARG A 247 -19.08 -2.66 0.26
N PHE A 248 -18.57 -1.73 1.07
CA PHE A 248 -18.47 -1.84 2.52
C PHE A 248 -19.16 -0.65 3.21
N LEU A 249 -20.39 -0.36 2.80
CA LEU A 249 -21.18 0.79 3.27
C LEU A 249 -21.17 0.92 4.79
N PHE A 250 -21.48 -0.14 5.52
CA PHE A 250 -21.59 -0.09 6.98
C PHE A 250 -20.27 0.10 7.74
N THR A 251 -19.11 -0.11 7.11
CA THR A 251 -17.80 -0.05 7.79
C THR A 251 -16.86 1.02 7.24
N HIS A 252 -16.96 1.36 5.95
CA HIS A 252 -16.02 2.24 5.26
C HIS A 252 -16.69 3.44 4.55
N PHE A 253 -17.98 3.71 4.78
CA PHE A 253 -18.69 4.83 4.11
C PHE A 253 -17.98 6.19 4.25
N ILE A 254 -17.47 6.51 5.44
CA ILE A 254 -16.78 7.78 5.68
C ILE A 254 -15.32 7.67 5.23
N ARG A 255 -14.64 6.63 5.75
CA ARG A 255 -13.18 6.50 5.65
C ARG A 255 -12.70 6.16 4.23
N GLY A 256 -13.52 5.43 3.48
CA GLY A 256 -13.12 4.82 2.21
C GLY A 256 -11.98 3.82 2.39
N TYR A 257 -11.15 3.68 1.36
CA TYR A 257 -9.96 2.84 1.36
C TYR A 257 -8.79 3.52 2.07
N LEU A 258 -8.43 4.73 1.66
CA LEU A 258 -7.48 5.58 2.37
C LEU A 258 -8.14 6.93 2.65
N TYR A 259 -8.13 7.32 3.90
CA TYR A 259 -8.72 8.58 4.33
C TYR A 259 -7.82 9.74 3.90
N GLY A 260 -8.20 10.41 2.79
CA GLY A 260 -7.43 11.52 2.23
C GLY A 260 -7.78 12.89 2.79
N TYR A 261 -8.82 13.00 3.61
CA TYR A 261 -9.34 14.29 4.10
C TYR A 261 -9.01 14.50 5.57
N ASN A 262 -7.75 14.79 5.88
CA ASN A 262 -7.42 15.39 7.18
C ASN A 262 -7.89 16.86 7.28
N ARG A 263 -8.37 17.45 6.18
CA ARG A 263 -8.94 18.79 6.11
C ARG A 263 -10.30 18.74 5.40
N TYR A 264 -11.37 19.03 6.14
CA TYR A 264 -12.75 19.05 5.65
C TYR A 264 -12.95 20.09 4.53
N SER A 265 -12.15 21.16 4.52
CA SER A 265 -12.23 22.28 3.57
C SER A 265 -12.08 21.85 2.10
N ILE A 266 -11.07 21.03 1.78
CA ILE A 266 -10.78 20.61 0.39
C ILE A 266 -11.87 19.67 -0.15
N TRP A 267 -12.49 18.87 0.73
CA TRP A 267 -13.66 18.08 0.35
C TRP A 267 -14.86 19.00 0.10
N PHE A 268 -15.11 19.95 1.00
CA PHE A 268 -16.25 20.85 0.90
C PHE A 268 -16.16 21.73 -0.34
N GLU A 269 -15.04 22.40 -0.60
CA GLU A 269 -14.83 23.25 -1.78
C GLU A 269 -15.15 22.53 -3.10
N ARG A 270 -14.70 21.27 -3.24
CA ARG A 270 -14.88 20.51 -4.49
C ARG A 270 -16.29 19.95 -4.67
N ASN A 271 -17.02 19.68 -3.59
CA ASN A 271 -18.40 19.18 -3.67
C ASN A 271 -19.44 20.31 -3.62
N PHE A 272 -19.11 21.44 -3.01
CA PHE A 272 -19.99 22.61 -2.91
C PHE A 272 -20.28 23.22 -4.28
N SER A 273 -19.34 23.15 -5.24
CA SER A 273 -19.57 23.65 -6.61
C SER A 273 -20.76 22.98 -7.32
N TRP A 274 -20.95 21.66 -7.15
CA TRP A 274 -22.10 20.98 -7.74
C TRP A 274 -23.40 21.37 -7.02
N LEU A 275 -23.35 21.48 -5.69
CA LEU A 275 -24.50 21.93 -4.90
C LEU A 275 -24.93 23.36 -5.27
N LEU A 276 -23.95 24.25 -5.46
CA LEU A 276 -24.18 25.60 -5.96
C LEU A 276 -24.79 25.57 -7.37
N GLY A 277 -24.33 24.67 -8.26
CA GLY A 277 -24.92 24.48 -9.57
C GLY A 277 -26.39 24.07 -9.52
N VAL A 278 -26.75 23.11 -8.66
CA VAL A 278 -28.15 22.71 -8.43
C VAL A 278 -28.96 23.87 -7.86
N PHE A 279 -28.41 24.59 -6.89
CA PHE A 279 -29.09 25.74 -6.28
C PHE A 279 -29.35 26.86 -7.30
N VAL A 280 -28.36 27.21 -8.12
CA VAL A 280 -28.50 28.21 -9.19
C VAL A 280 -29.55 27.75 -10.20
N TYR A 281 -29.52 26.49 -10.61
CA TYR A 281 -30.51 25.96 -11.55
C TYR A 281 -31.94 26.00 -11.00
N LEU A 282 -32.14 25.55 -9.75
CA LEU A 282 -33.44 25.64 -9.07
C LEU A 282 -33.89 27.09 -8.87
N SER A 283 -32.97 28.00 -8.53
CA SER A 283 -33.25 29.43 -8.39
C SER A 283 -33.72 30.03 -9.71
N VAL A 284 -33.10 29.67 -10.84
CA VAL A 284 -33.53 30.16 -12.17
C VAL A 284 -34.93 29.64 -12.51
N ILE A 285 -35.23 28.38 -12.23
CA ILE A 285 -36.59 27.81 -12.42
C ILE A 285 -37.60 28.57 -11.56
N LEU A 286 -37.30 28.77 -10.28
CA LEU A 286 -38.17 29.49 -9.36
C LEU A 286 -38.37 30.95 -9.78
N SER A 287 -37.34 31.62 -10.28
CA SER A 287 -37.45 32.98 -10.82
C SER A 287 -38.31 33.04 -12.09
N ALA A 288 -38.13 32.10 -13.02
CA ALA A 288 -38.96 32.03 -14.22
C ALA A 288 -40.45 31.80 -13.88
N MET A 289 -40.69 31.02 -12.84
CA MET A 289 -42.02 30.75 -12.29
C MET A 289 -42.67 32.01 -11.68
N GLN A 290 -41.90 32.78 -10.90
CA GLN A 290 -42.34 34.10 -10.38
C GLN A 290 -42.66 35.10 -11.50
N VAL A 291 -41.99 35.00 -12.65
CA VAL A 291 -42.34 35.82 -13.82
C VAL A 291 -43.64 35.34 -14.46
N ALA A 292 -43.88 34.03 -14.52
CA ALA A 292 -45.10 33.47 -15.08
C ALA A 292 -46.37 33.90 -14.31
N THR A 293 -46.29 34.10 -12.99
CA THR A 293 -47.40 34.67 -12.18
C THR A 293 -47.71 36.13 -12.50
N SER A 294 -46.82 36.84 -13.21
CA SER A 294 -47.08 38.22 -13.65
C SER A 294 -47.70 38.32 -15.06
N VAL A 295 -47.92 37.18 -15.72
CA VAL A 295 -48.47 37.09 -17.08
C VAL A 295 -49.93 36.65 -17.00
N PRO A 296 -50.92 37.54 -17.27
CA PRO A 296 -52.33 37.28 -16.98
C PRO A 296 -52.90 35.98 -17.58
N PRO A 297 -52.57 35.60 -18.85
CA PRO A 297 -53.04 34.32 -19.41
C PRO A 297 -52.57 33.07 -18.65
N LEU A 298 -51.44 33.15 -17.96
CA LEU A 298 -50.87 32.03 -17.18
C LEU A 298 -51.35 32.08 -15.73
N ASP A 299 -51.36 33.27 -15.13
CA ASP A 299 -51.79 33.46 -13.74
C ASP A 299 -53.26 33.11 -13.53
N GLU A 300 -54.14 33.48 -14.47
CA GLU A 300 -55.58 33.19 -14.38
C GLU A 300 -55.91 31.70 -14.65
N HIS A 301 -54.94 30.91 -15.10
CA HIS A 301 -55.19 29.50 -15.45
C HIS A 301 -55.14 28.60 -14.19
N PRO A 302 -56.25 27.99 -13.76
CA PRO A 302 -56.33 27.31 -12.46
C PRO A 302 -55.43 26.07 -12.36
N THR A 303 -55.12 25.42 -13.49
CA THR A 303 -54.17 24.30 -13.53
C THR A 303 -52.74 24.78 -13.29
N PHE A 304 -52.39 25.97 -13.77
CA PHE A 304 -51.05 26.53 -13.63
C PHE A 304 -50.77 26.84 -12.15
N GLN A 305 -51.68 27.54 -11.49
CA GLN A 305 -51.58 27.86 -10.05
C GLN A 305 -51.47 26.60 -9.16
N LYS A 306 -52.20 25.52 -9.48
CA LYS A 306 -52.12 24.24 -8.74
C LYS A 306 -50.77 23.56 -8.90
N VAL A 307 -50.26 23.49 -10.13
CA VAL A 307 -48.92 22.95 -10.42
C VAL A 307 -47.86 23.78 -9.70
N GLU A 308 -48.05 25.10 -9.70
CA GLU A 308 -47.11 26.02 -9.10
C GLU A 308 -47.01 25.87 -7.58
N TYR A 309 -48.16 25.91 -6.90
CA TYR A 309 -48.26 25.67 -5.47
C TYR A 309 -47.63 24.32 -5.08
N GLY A 310 -47.92 23.27 -5.86
CA GLY A 310 -47.34 21.94 -5.65
C GLY A 310 -45.83 21.93 -5.77
N PHE A 311 -45.27 22.60 -6.78
CA PHE A 311 -43.83 22.67 -7.01
C PHE A 311 -43.09 23.45 -5.93
N VAL A 312 -43.66 24.55 -5.44
CA VAL A 312 -43.09 25.35 -4.34
C VAL A 312 -43.03 24.52 -3.06
N ILE A 313 -44.14 23.89 -2.66
CA ILE A 313 -44.18 23.03 -1.47
C ILE A 313 -43.22 21.86 -1.62
N PHE A 314 -43.22 21.19 -2.76
CA PHE A 314 -42.31 20.09 -3.04
C PHE A 314 -40.84 20.53 -2.88
N SER A 315 -40.47 21.69 -3.43
CA SER A 315 -39.10 22.21 -3.34
C SER A 315 -38.69 22.52 -1.90
N ILE A 316 -39.58 23.13 -1.11
CA ILE A 316 -39.32 23.41 0.32
C ILE A 316 -39.17 22.10 1.10
N VAL A 317 -40.11 21.16 0.92
CA VAL A 317 -40.09 19.86 1.60
C VAL A 317 -38.83 19.08 1.21
N LEU A 318 -38.42 19.10 -0.05
CA LEU A 318 -37.22 18.43 -0.53
C LEU A 318 -35.96 18.97 0.15
N VAL A 319 -35.82 20.31 0.24
CA VAL A 319 -34.66 20.95 0.90
C VAL A 319 -34.64 20.61 2.39
N VAL A 320 -35.78 20.72 3.08
CA VAL A 320 -35.89 20.37 4.51
C VAL A 320 -35.59 18.89 4.74
N ALA A 321 -36.16 17.99 3.94
CA ALA A 321 -35.92 16.55 4.04
C ALA A 321 -34.44 16.21 3.83
N PHE A 322 -33.77 16.86 2.87
CA PHE A 322 -32.34 16.68 2.65
C PHE A 322 -31.50 17.17 3.83
N LEU A 323 -31.80 18.35 4.40
CA LEU A 323 -31.09 18.87 5.58
C LEU A 323 -31.28 17.97 6.80
N VAL A 324 -32.51 17.49 7.04
CA VAL A 324 -32.82 16.54 8.13
C VAL A 324 -32.07 15.23 7.92
N LEU A 325 -32.05 14.68 6.70
CA LEU A 325 -31.31 13.47 6.37
C LEU A 325 -29.81 13.63 6.65
N VAL A 326 -29.19 14.74 6.20
CA VAL A 326 -27.78 15.03 6.45
C VAL A 326 -27.51 15.15 7.95
N ALA A 327 -28.35 15.87 8.70
CA ALA A 327 -28.22 16.03 10.15
C ALA A 327 -28.33 14.67 10.88
N LEU A 328 -29.28 13.82 10.50
CA LEU A 328 -29.44 12.47 11.06
C LEU A 328 -28.23 11.60 10.78
N VAL A 329 -27.74 11.58 9.53
CA VAL A 329 -26.53 10.82 9.16
C VAL A 329 -25.31 11.33 9.91
N CYS A 330 -25.09 12.64 9.99
CA CYS A 330 -23.98 13.22 10.76
C CYS A 330 -24.07 12.86 12.25
N THR A 331 -25.26 12.96 12.85
CA THR A 331 -25.50 12.63 14.26
C THR A 331 -25.23 11.15 14.52
N TRP A 332 -25.78 10.26 13.68
CA TRP A 332 -25.54 8.82 13.79
C TRP A 332 -24.07 8.47 13.68
N ILE A 333 -23.35 9.05 12.70
CA ILE A 333 -21.92 8.87 12.53
C ILE A 333 -21.14 9.33 13.75
N PHE A 334 -21.46 10.51 14.28
CA PHE A 334 -20.81 11.08 15.45
C PHE A 334 -21.01 10.17 16.67
N VAL A 335 -22.25 9.79 16.94
CA VAL A 335 -22.62 8.92 18.08
C VAL A 335 -21.94 7.55 17.94
N TYR A 336 -22.00 6.91 16.78
CA TYR A 336 -21.35 5.63 16.52
C TYR A 336 -19.83 5.70 16.73
N ASN A 337 -19.17 6.72 16.15
CA ASN A 337 -17.72 6.90 16.32
C ASN A 337 -17.35 7.21 17.77
N MET A 338 -18.16 8.00 18.48
CA MET A 338 -17.98 8.29 19.90
C MET A 338 -18.08 7.02 20.75
N PHE A 339 -19.15 6.22 20.58
CA PHE A 339 -19.29 4.95 21.30
C PHE A 339 -18.15 3.99 20.98
N LYS A 340 -17.79 3.84 19.71
CA LYS A 340 -16.67 2.99 19.30
C LYS A 340 -15.35 3.47 19.90
N ALA A 341 -15.10 4.78 19.94
CA ALA A 341 -13.91 5.35 20.56
C ALA A 341 -13.87 5.11 22.07
N ILE A 342 -14.99 5.30 22.78
CA ILE A 342 -15.09 5.07 24.22
C ILE A 342 -14.89 3.58 24.56
N LEU A 343 -15.57 2.68 23.84
CA LEU A 343 -15.44 1.24 24.04
C LEU A 343 -14.02 0.76 23.74
N HIS A 344 -13.43 1.24 22.65
CA HIS A 344 -12.05 0.91 22.30
C HIS A 344 -11.07 1.44 23.35
N TYR A 345 -11.25 2.67 23.82
CA TYR A 345 -10.43 3.23 24.91
C TYR A 345 -10.50 2.39 26.19
N ARG A 346 -11.71 1.97 26.60
CA ARG A 346 -11.90 1.11 27.78
C ARG A 346 -11.23 -0.25 27.62
N SER A 347 -11.42 -0.92 26.48
CA SER A 347 -10.81 -2.22 26.19
C SER A 347 -9.28 -2.14 26.18
N MET A 348 -8.71 -1.12 25.54
CA MET A 348 -7.25 -0.91 25.49
C MET A 348 -6.66 -0.59 26.86
N ARG A 349 -7.42 0.08 27.74
CA ARG A 349 -6.99 0.29 29.12
C ARG A 349 -6.92 -1.00 29.92
N LEU A 350 -7.96 -1.84 29.85
CA LEU A 350 -8.00 -3.12 30.55
C LEU A 350 -6.86 -4.04 30.09
N GLU A 351 -6.63 -4.12 28.80
CA GLU A 351 -5.54 -4.94 28.23
C GLU A 351 -4.16 -4.46 28.70
N ARG A 352 -3.93 -3.14 28.74
CA ARG A 352 -2.67 -2.58 29.27
C ARG A 352 -2.50 -2.86 30.77
N GLU A 353 -3.57 -2.78 31.54
CA GLU A 353 -3.57 -3.11 32.97
C GLU A 353 -3.27 -4.60 33.20
N GLU A 354 -3.85 -5.49 32.39
CA GLU A 354 -3.58 -6.93 32.44
C GLU A 354 -2.13 -7.27 32.06
N LEU A 355 -1.61 -6.67 30.97
CA LEU A 355 -0.21 -6.83 30.57
C LEU A 355 0.74 -6.37 31.69
N THR A 356 0.43 -5.24 32.34
CA THR A 356 1.23 -4.74 33.47
C THR A 356 1.22 -5.71 34.66
N ARG A 357 0.08 -6.35 34.95
CA ARG A 357 -0.01 -7.37 36.00
C ARG A 357 0.81 -8.61 35.65
N ARG A 358 0.66 -9.14 34.43
CA ARG A 358 1.44 -10.31 33.95
C ARG A 358 2.95 -10.06 34.04
N THR A 359 3.43 -8.88 33.63
CA THR A 359 4.85 -8.54 33.75
C THR A 359 5.32 -8.46 35.20
N LYS A 360 4.48 -7.97 36.12
CA LYS A 360 4.80 -7.94 37.57
C LYS A 360 4.84 -9.34 38.18
N ASP A 361 3.97 -10.24 37.74
CA ASP A 361 3.91 -11.61 38.25
C ASP A 361 5.09 -12.45 37.72
N GLN A 362 5.47 -12.28 36.44
CA GLN A 362 6.67 -12.90 35.85
C GLN A 362 7.98 -12.39 36.45
N GLY A 363 8.03 -11.12 36.87
CA GLY A 363 9.20 -10.56 37.56
C GLY A 363 9.30 -10.94 39.04
N LYS A 364 8.39 -11.78 39.55
CA LYS A 364 8.32 -12.23 40.96
C LYS A 364 8.52 -13.74 41.14
N GLU A 365 8.80 -14.50 40.08
CA GLU A 365 9.22 -15.90 40.23
C GLU A 365 10.67 -15.93 40.75
N PRO A 366 10.93 -16.56 41.93
CA PRO A 366 12.23 -16.60 42.58
C PRO A 366 13.26 -17.51 41.90
#